data_AF-A0AAD9DEU0-F1
#
_entry.id   AF-A0AAD9DEU0-F1
#
_cell.length_a   1.000
_cell.length_b   1.000
_cell.length_c   1.000
_cell.angle_alpha   90.00
_cell.angle_beta   90.00
_cell.angle_gamma   90.00
#
_symmetry.space_group_name_H-M   'P 1'
#
loop_
_entity.id
_entity.type
_entity.pdbx_description
1 polymer ?
#
loop_
_entity_poly.entity_id
_entity_poly.type
_entity_poly.pdbx_seq_one_letter_code
_entity_poly.pdbx_strand_id
1 'polypeptide(L)'
;MNTSAVGNKMTLLHRCSTSMMIRSVAWTGLNGRCCGIQHQRYNISTKAAKSMLGFSEDTRPSIRELRNAYFAAAKCCHPDVVNQQQLDGEDDNTSFDFRDITTAYEHLLNGDHIEYNPEEADNIVTRNEEEEYRDACKTMLGLPAEIVEESKQNPMFLKWLTGNTDAALHWRSFFAANGGLAQKLRLPAGYLGRGKDAVVRKSDTRRKRGRRSTTSK
;
A
#
# COMPACT_ATOMS: atom_id res chain seq x y z
N MET A 1 -16.99 37.71 -45.35
CA MET A 1 -16.89 36.25 -45.55
C MET A 1 -15.42 35.88 -45.54
N ASN A 2 -14.86 35.49 -44.39
CA ASN A 2 -13.47 35.04 -44.28
C ASN A 2 -13.47 33.70 -43.55
N THR A 3 -13.15 32.65 -44.30
CA THR A 3 -12.97 31.27 -43.84
C THR A 3 -11.51 31.08 -43.45
N SER A 4 -11.23 30.87 -42.16
CA SER A 4 -9.89 30.50 -41.68
C SER A 4 -9.94 29.09 -41.10
N ALA A 5 -9.35 28.16 -41.83
CA ALA A 5 -9.09 26.79 -41.44
C ALA A 5 -7.65 26.66 -40.92
N VAL A 6 -7.48 26.25 -39.66
CA VAL A 6 -6.23 25.75 -39.06
C VAL A 6 -6.69 24.96 -37.82
N GLY A 7 -6.34 23.72 -37.51
CA GLY A 7 -5.38 22.75 -38.03
C GLY A 7 -5.23 21.75 -36.87
N ASN A 8 -5.92 20.61 -36.93
CA ASN A 8 -5.95 19.61 -35.86
C ASN A 8 -4.58 18.92 -35.75
N LYS A 9 -3.81 19.22 -34.71
CA LYS A 9 -2.63 18.45 -34.33
C LYS A 9 -3.07 17.25 -33.49
N MET A 10 -3.25 16.10 -34.14
CA MET A 10 -3.28 14.80 -33.46
C MET A 10 -1.86 14.50 -32.94
N THR A 11 -1.69 14.58 -31.63
CA THR A 11 -0.50 14.07 -30.94
C THR A 11 -0.59 12.55 -30.87
N LEU A 12 0.30 11.86 -31.60
CA LEU A 12 0.54 10.43 -31.46
C LEU A 12 1.15 10.15 -30.07
N LEU A 13 0.34 9.57 -29.18
CA LEU A 13 0.84 8.91 -27.98
C LEU A 13 1.57 7.63 -28.38
N HIS A 14 2.91 7.71 -28.40
CA HIS A 14 3.77 6.54 -28.47
C HIS A 14 3.57 5.68 -27.22
N ARG A 15 2.92 4.52 -27.38
CA ARG A 15 2.91 3.44 -26.39
C ARG A 15 4.31 2.84 -26.33
N CYS A 16 5.09 3.23 -25.33
CA CYS A 16 6.32 2.53 -24.96
C CYS A 16 5.92 1.24 -24.24
N SER A 17 5.75 0.16 -25.00
CA SER A 17 5.46 -1.18 -24.48
C SER A 17 6.76 -1.80 -23.95
N THR A 18 7.19 -1.35 -22.78
CA THR A 18 8.34 -1.94 -22.07
C THR A 18 7.90 -3.26 -21.46
N SER A 19 8.08 -4.35 -22.20
CA SER A 19 7.85 -5.72 -21.75
C SER A 19 8.90 -6.09 -20.69
N MET A 20 8.68 -5.67 -19.44
CA MET A 20 9.44 -6.17 -18.31
C MET A 20 8.99 -7.60 -18.01
N MET A 21 9.80 -8.58 -18.39
CA MET A 21 9.67 -9.96 -17.91
C MET A 21 9.91 -9.96 -16.39
N ILE A 22 8.82 -9.97 -15.63
CA ILE A 22 8.84 -10.25 -14.20
C ILE A 22 9.23 -11.72 -14.06
N ARG A 23 10.51 -11.97 -13.76
CA ARG A 23 10.96 -13.30 -13.33
C ARG A 23 10.29 -13.57 -11.99
N SER A 24 9.32 -14.49 -11.98
CA SER A 24 8.76 -15.08 -10.76
C SER A 24 9.87 -15.65 -9.91
N VAL A 25 10.31 -14.92 -8.89
CA VAL A 25 11.16 -15.46 -7.84
C VAL A 25 10.23 -16.26 -6.94
N ALA A 26 10.34 -17.59 -7.00
CA ALA A 26 9.62 -18.48 -6.09
C ALA A 26 10.20 -18.33 -4.68
N TRP A 27 9.50 -17.62 -3.80
CA TRP A 27 9.81 -17.55 -2.38
C TRP A 27 9.01 -18.61 -1.63
N THR A 28 9.61 -19.78 -1.42
CA THR A 28 9.05 -20.79 -0.53
C THR A 28 9.39 -20.44 0.92
N GLY A 29 8.36 -20.10 1.69
CA GLY A 29 8.20 -20.47 3.10
C GLY A 29 9.20 -19.89 4.09
N LEU A 30 8.84 -18.76 4.70
CA LEU A 30 9.30 -18.43 6.05
C LEU A 30 8.12 -18.01 6.93
N ASN A 31 8.05 -18.70 8.07
CA ASN A 31 7.00 -18.67 9.06
C ASN A 31 6.75 -17.28 9.65
N GLY A 32 5.50 -16.82 9.55
CA GLY A 32 4.65 -16.43 10.69
C GLY A 32 5.35 -15.95 11.96
N ARG A 33 6.07 -14.84 11.88
CA ARG A 33 6.20 -13.90 12.99
C ARG A 33 5.77 -12.56 12.41
N CYS A 34 4.72 -11.98 12.98
CA CYS A 34 4.39 -10.58 12.76
C CYS A 34 5.57 -9.78 13.29
N CYS A 35 6.58 -9.59 12.44
CA CYS A 35 7.61 -8.60 12.66
C CYS A 35 6.87 -7.28 12.54
N GLY A 36 6.39 -6.75 13.68
CA GLY A 36 6.11 -5.33 13.79
C GLY A 36 7.32 -4.63 13.21
N ILE A 37 7.14 -4.02 12.05
CA ILE A 37 8.19 -3.39 11.28
C ILE A 37 8.73 -2.32 12.21
N GLN A 38 9.88 -2.59 12.82
CA GLN A 38 10.66 -1.59 13.53
C GLN A 38 11.27 -0.71 12.43
N HIS A 39 10.43 0.10 11.78
CA HIS A 39 10.91 1.29 11.11
C HIS A 39 11.74 2.03 12.14
N GLN A 40 12.97 2.37 11.75
CA GLN A 40 13.88 3.17 12.57
C GLN A 40 13.04 4.27 13.19
N ARG A 41 12.89 4.22 14.51
CA ARG A 41 12.02 5.11 15.26
C ARG A 41 12.60 6.51 15.13
N TYR A 42 12.23 7.22 14.06
CA TYR A 42 12.25 8.65 14.10
C TYR A 42 11.29 9.00 15.23
N ASN A 43 11.85 9.58 16.30
CA ASN A 43 11.08 10.06 17.43
C ASN A 43 10.33 11.33 16.98
N ILE A 44 9.36 11.15 16.08
CA ILE A 44 8.47 12.22 15.68
C ILE A 44 7.57 12.49 16.88
N SER A 45 7.48 13.76 17.30
CA SER A 45 6.54 14.11 18.36
C SER A 45 5.10 14.00 17.84
N THR A 46 4.16 13.63 18.71
CA THR A 46 2.74 13.56 18.34
C THR A 46 2.24 14.86 17.72
N LYS A 47 2.70 16.00 18.25
CA LYS A 47 2.40 17.34 17.74
C LYS A 47 2.91 17.54 16.30
N ALA A 48 4.15 17.14 16.01
CA ALA A 48 4.70 17.20 14.67
C ALA A 48 3.92 16.28 13.71
N ALA A 49 3.64 15.04 14.12
CA ALA A 49 2.87 14.10 13.30
C ALA A 49 1.46 14.62 12.97
N LYS A 50 0.76 15.24 13.93
CA LYS A 50 -0.55 15.89 13.70
C LYS A 50 -0.42 17.06 12.74
N SER A 51 0.58 17.93 12.93
CA SER A 51 0.84 19.07 12.05
C SER A 51 1.09 18.64 10.61
N MET A 52 1.87 17.57 10.39
CA MET A 52 2.18 17.04 9.05
C MET A 52 0.95 16.52 8.30
N LEU A 53 -0.08 16.09 9.02
CA LEU A 53 -1.34 15.63 8.44
C LEU A 53 -2.44 16.70 8.47
N GLY A 54 -2.13 17.93 8.91
CA GLY A 54 -3.07 19.05 8.95
C GLY A 54 -4.09 18.98 10.09
N PHE A 55 -3.79 18.26 11.17
CA PHE A 55 -4.64 18.21 12.37
C PHE A 55 -4.22 19.26 13.41
N SER A 56 -5.21 19.77 14.16
CA SER A 56 -4.95 20.55 15.38
C SER A 56 -4.41 19.68 16.51
N GLU A 57 -3.63 20.29 17.41
CA GLU A 57 -2.94 19.59 18.51
C GLU A 57 -3.91 18.95 19.51
N ASP A 58 -5.04 19.61 19.77
CA ASP A 58 -5.98 19.23 20.82
C ASP A 58 -7.02 18.19 20.36
N THR A 59 -7.20 18.01 19.06
CA THR A 59 -8.22 17.11 18.50
C THR A 59 -7.70 15.68 18.41
N ARG A 60 -8.53 14.70 18.77
CA ARG A 60 -8.29 13.27 18.50
C ARG A 60 -9.08 12.89 17.24
N PRO A 61 -8.42 12.76 16.07
CA PRO A 61 -9.13 12.43 14.85
C PRO A 61 -9.65 10.99 14.90
N SER A 62 -10.78 10.75 14.24
CA SER A 62 -11.27 9.40 13.96
C SER A 62 -10.32 8.66 13.01
N ILE A 63 -10.38 7.34 13.00
CA ILE A 63 -9.56 6.51 12.10
C ILE A 63 -9.79 6.86 10.62
N ARG A 64 -11.02 7.22 10.26
CA ARG A 64 -11.39 7.62 8.89
C ARG A 64 -10.79 8.97 8.52
N GLU A 65 -10.87 9.95 9.41
CA GLU A 65 -10.24 11.26 9.21
C GLU A 65 -8.73 11.14 9.08
N LEU A 66 -8.08 10.34 9.96
CA LEU A 66 -6.65 10.07 9.87
C LEU A 66 -6.26 9.50 8.51
N ARG A 67 -7.00 8.51 8.01
CA ARG A 67 -6.77 7.91 6.69
C ARG A 67 -6.97 8.90 5.55
N ASN A 68 -8.03 9.71 5.60
CA ASN A 68 -8.33 10.70 4.57
C ASN A 68 -7.28 11.81 4.52
N ALA A 69 -6.84 12.30 5.68
CA ALA A 69 -5.76 13.28 5.79
C ALA A 69 -4.44 12.71 5.26
N TYR A 70 -4.12 11.45 5.59
CA TYR A 70 -2.97 10.76 5.01
C TYR A 70 -3.06 10.67 3.48
N PHE A 71 -4.22 10.34 2.91
CA PHE A 71 -4.40 10.26 1.47
C PHE A 71 -4.27 11.63 0.78
N ALA A 72 -4.81 12.67 1.39
CA ALA A 72 -4.67 14.03 0.89
C ALA A 72 -3.19 14.46 0.88
N ALA A 73 -2.49 14.25 2.00
CA ALA A 73 -1.09 14.58 2.16
C ALA A 73 -0.19 13.76 1.20
N ALA A 74 -0.45 12.46 1.04
CA ALA A 74 0.27 11.60 0.12
C ALA A 74 0.12 12.01 -1.36
N LYS A 75 -1.06 12.51 -1.77
CA LYS A 75 -1.28 13.02 -3.13
C LYS A 75 -0.44 14.27 -3.42
N CYS A 76 -0.22 15.11 -2.41
CA CYS A 76 0.62 16.30 -2.54
C CYS A 76 2.10 15.96 -2.75
N CYS A 77 2.56 14.77 -2.35
CA CYS A 77 3.93 14.31 -2.60
C CYS A 77 4.20 13.86 -4.05
N HIS A 78 3.23 13.96 -4.96
CA HIS A 78 3.43 13.56 -6.34
C HIS A 78 4.40 14.55 -7.03
N PRO A 79 5.40 14.08 -7.80
CA PRO A 79 6.39 14.97 -8.44
C PRO A 79 5.73 16.04 -9.32
N ASP A 80 4.62 15.72 -9.99
CA ASP A 80 3.89 16.69 -10.81
C ASP A 80 3.32 17.87 -9.99
N VAL A 81 2.95 17.65 -8.72
CA VAL A 81 2.44 18.69 -7.82
C VAL A 81 3.58 19.48 -7.20
N VAL A 82 4.64 18.79 -6.79
CA VAL A 82 5.85 19.41 -6.21
C VAL A 82 6.52 20.37 -7.21
N ASN A 83 6.57 19.98 -8.49
CA ASN A 83 7.12 20.82 -9.56
C ASN A 83 6.31 22.11 -9.80
N GLN A 84 5.02 22.13 -9.49
CA GLN A 84 4.19 23.34 -9.60
C GLN A 84 4.46 24.29 -8.44
N GLN A 85 4.63 23.79 -7.21
CA GLN A 85 4.85 24.63 -6.02
C GLN A 85 6.20 25.36 -6.03
N GLN A 86 7.24 24.78 -6.63
CA GLN A 86 8.55 25.43 -6.73
C GLN A 86 8.58 26.65 -7.65
N LEU A 87 7.60 26.81 -8.55
CA LEU A 87 7.55 27.94 -9.48
C LEU A 87 7.03 29.23 -8.83
N ASP A 88 6.32 29.13 -7.71
CA ASP A 88 5.63 30.25 -7.08
C ASP A 88 6.47 31.00 -6.01
N GLY A 89 7.74 30.60 -5.81
CA GLY A 89 8.74 31.42 -5.10
C GLY A 89 8.59 31.56 -3.58
N GLU A 90 7.67 30.84 -2.94
CA GLU A 90 7.61 30.74 -1.47
C GLU A 90 8.62 29.68 -0.97
N ASP A 91 9.80 30.14 -0.57
CA ASP A 91 10.98 29.36 -0.17
C ASP A 91 10.85 28.66 1.22
N ASP A 92 9.68 28.74 1.87
CA ASP A 92 9.47 28.21 3.23
C ASP A 92 8.52 27.01 3.26
N ASN A 93 8.14 26.47 2.09
CA ASN A 93 7.28 25.29 2.04
C ASN A 93 8.11 24.05 2.39
N THR A 94 7.95 23.60 3.62
CA THR A 94 8.42 22.31 4.13
C THR A 94 7.76 21.18 3.34
N SER A 95 8.26 20.93 2.13
CA SER A 95 7.82 19.83 1.28
C SER A 95 8.19 18.53 1.97
N PHE A 96 7.22 17.96 2.70
CA PHE A 96 7.40 16.70 3.39
C PHE A 96 7.55 15.57 2.37
N ASP A 97 8.55 14.71 2.60
CA ASP A 97 8.69 13.50 1.81
C ASP A 97 7.52 12.54 2.11
N PHE A 98 7.12 11.76 1.11
CA PHE A 98 6.10 10.71 1.25
C PHE A 98 6.39 9.75 2.43
N ARG A 99 7.68 9.55 2.72
CA ARG A 99 8.16 8.75 3.86
C ARG A 99 7.80 9.38 5.19
N ASP A 100 7.98 10.69 5.33
CA ASP A 100 7.75 11.38 6.60
C ASP A 100 6.24 11.38 6.90
N ILE A 101 5.41 11.63 5.88
CA ILE A 101 3.94 11.56 5.98
C ILE A 101 3.49 10.15 6.39
N THR A 102 4.08 9.11 5.81
CA THR A 102 3.78 7.71 6.19
C THR A 102 4.21 7.43 7.63
N THR A 103 5.38 7.92 8.05
CA THR A 103 5.88 7.74 9.42
C THR A 103 4.97 8.46 10.42
N ALA A 104 4.49 9.67 10.10
CA ALA A 104 3.53 10.41 10.92
C ALA A 104 2.20 9.66 11.06
N TYR A 105 1.68 9.12 9.96
CA TYR A 105 0.46 8.30 9.96
C TYR A 105 0.60 7.06 10.85
N GLU A 106 1.66 6.28 10.67
CA GLU A 106 1.91 5.07 11.48
C GLU A 106 2.12 5.41 12.96
N HIS A 107 2.79 6.52 13.27
CA HIS A 107 2.98 6.99 14.63
C HIS A 107 1.64 7.30 15.31
N LEU A 108 0.73 8.00 14.61
CA LEU A 108 -0.60 8.31 15.13
C LEU A 108 -1.51 7.08 15.22
N LEU A 109 -1.38 6.14 14.29
CA LEU A 109 -2.16 4.90 14.26
C LEU A 109 -1.78 3.94 15.40
N ASN A 110 -0.49 3.84 15.71
CA ASN A 110 0.01 2.97 16.79
C ASN A 110 -0.07 3.63 18.18
N GLY A 111 -0.27 4.94 18.24
CA GLY A 111 -0.43 5.69 19.48
C GLY A 111 -1.87 5.74 19.96
N ASP A 112 -2.08 6.10 21.23
CA ASP A 112 -3.41 6.37 21.80
C ASP A 112 -3.91 7.79 21.43
N HIS A 113 -3.69 8.20 20.18
CA HIS A 113 -3.96 9.57 19.71
C HIS A 113 -5.19 9.68 18.81
N ILE A 114 -5.79 8.53 18.46
CA ILE A 114 -6.98 8.44 17.64
C ILE A 114 -8.15 7.86 18.43
N GLU A 115 -9.36 8.23 18.01
CA GLU A 115 -10.57 7.56 18.47
C GLU A 115 -10.76 6.27 17.66
N TYR A 116 -10.45 5.13 18.28
CA TYR A 116 -10.56 3.83 17.63
C TYR A 116 -11.97 3.25 17.83
N ASN A 117 -12.75 3.24 16.75
CA ASN A 117 -14.00 2.48 16.68
C ASN A 117 -13.77 1.20 15.84
N PRO A 118 -13.86 0.00 16.42
CA PRO A 118 -13.61 -1.25 15.71
C PRO A 118 -14.57 -1.50 14.54
N GLU A 119 -15.85 -1.11 14.69
CA GLU A 119 -16.84 -1.30 13.63
C GLU A 119 -16.54 -0.39 12.42
N GLU A 120 -15.99 0.78 12.69
CA GLU A 120 -15.54 1.69 11.66
C GLU A 120 -14.27 1.16 11.01
N ALA A 121 -13.31 0.64 11.80
CA ALA A 121 -12.05 0.08 11.33
C ALA A 121 -12.24 -1.04 10.29
N ASP A 122 -13.21 -1.91 10.52
CA ASP A 122 -13.53 -3.00 9.59
C ASP A 122 -14.21 -2.52 8.29
N ASN A 123 -14.82 -1.32 8.32
CA ASN A 123 -15.60 -0.75 7.23
C ASN A 123 -14.98 0.49 6.57
N ILE A 124 -13.74 0.85 6.92
CA ILE A 124 -13.08 2.02 6.33
C ILE A 124 -12.88 1.84 4.83
N VAL A 125 -12.60 0.62 4.38
CA VAL A 125 -12.48 0.30 2.96
C VAL A 125 -13.84 -0.11 2.42
N THR A 126 -14.41 0.73 1.55
CA THR A 126 -15.63 0.40 0.83
C THR A 126 -15.34 -0.62 -0.29
N ARG A 127 -16.35 -1.42 -0.64
CA ARG A 127 -16.22 -2.40 -1.73
C ARG A 127 -15.83 -1.75 -3.06
N ASN A 128 -16.34 -0.55 -3.32
CA ASN A 128 -16.05 0.19 -4.55
C ASN A 128 -14.56 0.63 -4.59
N GLU A 129 -14.04 1.19 -3.49
CA GLU A 129 -12.62 1.54 -3.40
C GLU A 129 -11.69 0.33 -3.56
N GLU A 130 -12.10 -0.84 -3.04
CA GLU A 130 -11.34 -2.07 -3.20
C GLU A 130 -11.27 -2.50 -4.68
N GLU A 131 -12.40 -2.44 -5.40
CA GLU A 131 -12.47 -2.81 -6.81
C GLU A 131 -11.67 -1.85 -7.69
N GLU A 132 -11.79 -0.54 -7.45
CA GLU A 132 -10.97 0.48 -8.11
C GLU A 132 -9.47 0.25 -7.90
N TYR A 133 -9.06 -0.09 -6.66
CA TYR A 133 -7.67 -0.36 -6.36
C TYR A 133 -7.17 -1.63 -7.07
N ARG A 134 -7.99 -2.68 -7.13
CA ARG A 134 -7.67 -3.92 -7.86
C ARG A 134 -7.44 -3.65 -9.35
N ASP A 135 -8.30 -2.84 -9.96
CA ASP A 135 -8.15 -2.45 -11.35
C ASP A 135 -6.90 -1.60 -11.57
N ALA A 136 -6.62 -0.63 -10.67
CA ALA A 136 -5.42 0.19 -10.74
C ALA A 136 -4.13 -0.64 -10.62
N CYS A 137 -4.05 -1.60 -9.69
CA CYS A 137 -2.89 -2.51 -9.55
C CYS A 137 -2.65 -3.30 -10.84
N LYS A 138 -3.73 -3.84 -11.43
CA LYS A 138 -3.64 -4.64 -12.66
C LYS A 138 -3.25 -3.79 -13.86
N THR A 139 -3.82 -2.60 -13.99
CA THR A 139 -3.60 -1.71 -15.13
C THR A 139 -2.22 -1.04 -15.09
N MET A 140 -1.80 -0.54 -13.92
CA MET A 140 -0.55 0.22 -13.80
C MET A 140 0.67 -0.67 -13.55
N LEU A 141 0.56 -1.66 -12.66
CA LEU A 141 1.70 -2.50 -12.26
C LEU A 141 1.69 -3.87 -12.95
N GLY A 142 0.58 -4.27 -13.58
CA GLY A 142 0.44 -5.63 -14.12
C GLY A 142 0.36 -6.71 -13.04
N LEU A 143 0.07 -6.33 -11.79
CA LEU A 143 0.08 -7.24 -10.63
C LEU A 143 -1.30 -7.30 -9.98
N PRO A 144 -1.70 -8.45 -9.41
CA PRO A 144 -2.89 -8.53 -8.57
C PRO A 144 -2.66 -7.75 -7.26
N ALA A 145 -3.73 -7.13 -6.75
CA ALA A 145 -3.66 -6.27 -5.56
C ALA A 145 -3.17 -7.02 -4.31
N GLU A 146 -3.44 -8.31 -4.20
CA GLU A 146 -2.97 -9.15 -3.08
C GLU A 146 -1.44 -9.17 -2.99
N ILE A 147 -0.77 -9.31 -4.14
CA ILE A 147 0.70 -9.34 -4.20
C ILE A 147 1.28 -7.97 -3.90
N VAL A 148 0.58 -6.90 -4.31
CA VAL A 148 0.96 -5.52 -3.98
C VAL A 148 0.88 -5.31 -2.46
N GLU A 149 -0.21 -5.71 -1.82
CA GLU A 149 -0.37 -5.61 -0.35
C GLU A 149 0.65 -6.48 0.40
N GLU A 150 0.92 -7.71 -0.05
CA GLU A 150 1.97 -8.56 0.53
C GLU A 150 3.35 -7.91 0.41
N SER A 151 3.63 -7.28 -0.73
CA SER A 151 4.88 -6.56 -0.96
C SER A 151 5.05 -5.37 -0.01
N LYS A 152 3.98 -4.62 0.28
CA LYS A 152 4.01 -3.52 1.27
C LYS A 152 4.46 -3.99 2.65
N GLN A 153 4.13 -5.23 3.04
CA GLN A 153 4.53 -5.80 4.33
C GLN A 153 6.01 -6.25 4.36
N ASN A 154 6.68 -6.33 3.21
CA ASN A 154 8.05 -6.80 3.13
C ASN A 154 9.05 -5.65 3.42
N PRO A 155 9.87 -5.74 4.49
CA PRO A 155 10.81 -4.68 4.85
C PRO A 155 11.91 -4.46 3.81
N MET A 156 12.30 -5.50 3.06
CA MET A 156 13.26 -5.33 1.97
C MET A 156 12.66 -4.54 0.82
N PHE A 157 11.37 -4.74 0.54
CA PHE A 157 10.65 -3.98 -0.47
C PHE A 157 10.52 -2.50 -0.08
N LEU A 158 10.19 -2.22 1.19
CA LEU A 158 10.17 -0.84 1.71
C LEU A 158 11.54 -0.17 1.64
N LYS A 159 12.62 -0.90 1.97
CA LYS A 159 13.99 -0.40 1.80
C LYS A 159 14.31 -0.15 0.31
N TRP A 160 13.87 -1.03 -0.58
CA TRP A 160 14.06 -0.86 -2.02
C TRP A 160 13.28 0.35 -2.56
N LEU A 161 12.07 0.62 -2.06
CA LEU A 161 11.25 1.79 -2.41
C LEU A 161 11.94 3.12 -2.12
N THR A 162 12.85 3.17 -1.14
CA THR A 162 13.65 4.37 -0.86
C THR A 162 14.80 4.60 -1.86
N GLY A 163 15.07 3.64 -2.74
CA GLY A 163 16.11 3.77 -3.75
C GLY A 163 15.75 4.76 -4.86
N ASN A 164 16.77 5.26 -5.57
CA ASN A 164 16.61 6.19 -6.70
C ASN A 164 16.51 5.47 -8.05
N THR A 165 15.89 4.30 -8.09
CA THR A 165 15.68 3.56 -9.36
C THR A 165 14.37 3.99 -10.00
N ASP A 166 14.29 3.97 -11.33
CA ASP A 166 13.06 4.30 -12.08
C ASP A 166 11.88 3.43 -11.62
N ALA A 167 12.13 2.15 -11.34
CA ALA A 167 11.12 1.25 -10.81
C ALA A 167 10.64 1.69 -9.42
N ALA A 168 11.55 2.07 -8.50
CA ALA A 168 11.15 2.57 -7.19
C ALA A 168 10.37 3.90 -7.29
N LEU A 169 10.75 4.79 -8.22
CA LEU A 169 10.01 6.02 -8.52
C LEU A 169 8.60 5.72 -9.05
N HIS A 170 8.48 4.76 -9.98
CA HIS A 170 7.21 4.34 -10.55
C HIS A 170 6.26 3.80 -9.46
N TRP A 171 6.76 2.92 -8.58
CA TRP A 171 5.98 2.40 -7.46
C TRP A 171 5.59 3.47 -6.44
N ARG A 172 6.49 4.41 -6.11
CA ARG A 172 6.16 5.54 -5.24
C ARG A 172 5.06 6.43 -5.83
N SER A 173 5.14 6.71 -7.13
CA SER A 173 4.12 7.49 -7.84
C SER A 173 2.77 6.76 -7.84
N PHE A 174 2.78 5.45 -8.10
CA PHE A 174 1.59 4.59 -7.99
C PHE A 174 0.97 4.66 -6.59
N PHE A 175 1.78 4.49 -5.54
CA PHE A 175 1.28 4.53 -4.16
C PHE A 175 0.75 5.92 -3.80
N ALA A 176 1.46 7.00 -4.11
CA ALA A 176 0.98 8.36 -3.87
C ALA A 176 -0.40 8.62 -4.49
N ALA A 177 -0.62 8.20 -5.74
CA ALA A 177 -1.92 8.32 -6.41
C ALA A 177 -3.02 7.45 -5.79
N ASN A 178 -2.64 6.30 -5.22
CA ASN A 178 -3.56 5.30 -4.69
C ASN A 178 -3.61 5.26 -3.15
N GLY A 179 -3.41 6.37 -2.45
CA GLY A 179 -3.59 6.41 -0.98
C GLY A 179 -2.42 5.78 -0.21
N GLY A 180 -1.22 5.86 -0.76
CA GLY A 180 0.04 5.52 -0.13
C GLY A 180 0.23 4.04 0.23
N LEU A 181 0.94 3.82 1.34
CA LEU A 181 1.25 2.50 1.88
C LEU A 181 0.17 1.97 2.82
N ALA A 182 -0.89 2.74 3.05
CA ALA A 182 -2.03 2.28 3.82
C ALA A 182 -2.71 1.08 3.14
N GLN A 183 -3.33 0.25 3.98
CA GLN A 183 -4.07 -0.90 3.52
C GLN A 183 -5.31 -0.47 2.71
N LYS A 184 -5.48 -1.11 1.55
CA LYS A 184 -6.62 -0.87 0.65
C LYS A 184 -7.44 -2.11 0.33
N LEU A 185 -6.98 -3.30 0.71
CA LEU A 185 -7.79 -4.50 0.64
C LEU A 185 -8.41 -4.78 2.00
N ARG A 186 -9.71 -5.10 2.01
CA ARG A 186 -10.33 -5.69 3.20
C ARG A 186 -9.62 -7.02 3.48
N LEU A 187 -9.23 -7.24 4.74
CA LEU A 187 -8.73 -8.55 5.13
C LEU A 187 -9.81 -9.58 4.75
N PRO A 188 -9.47 -10.68 4.06
CA PRO A 188 -10.42 -11.74 3.80
C PRO A 188 -11.05 -12.14 5.13
N ALA A 189 -12.35 -11.91 5.26
CA ALA A 189 -13.09 -12.19 6.48
C ALA A 189 -12.88 -13.68 6.82
N GLY A 190 -12.01 -13.96 7.79
CA GLY A 190 -11.78 -15.31 8.30
C GLY A 190 -10.42 -15.97 8.03
N TYR A 191 -9.48 -15.39 7.27
CA TYR A 191 -8.23 -16.12 6.99
C TYR A 191 -7.10 -15.90 8.01
N LEU A 192 -7.09 -14.80 8.77
CA LEU A 192 -6.02 -14.49 9.75
C LEU A 192 -6.48 -14.32 11.20
N GLY A 193 -7.77 -14.51 11.53
CA GLY A 193 -8.32 -14.15 12.85
C GLY A 193 -9.02 -15.26 13.66
N ARG A 194 -9.35 -16.42 13.07
CA ARG A 194 -9.97 -17.55 13.82
C ARG A 194 -9.10 -18.80 13.70
N GLY A 195 -8.14 -18.96 14.59
CA GLY A 195 -7.35 -20.19 14.55
C GLY A 195 -6.16 -20.29 15.48
N LYS A 196 -6.29 -19.91 16.76
CA LYS A 196 -5.48 -20.57 17.81
C LYS A 196 -6.24 -21.66 18.57
N ASP A 197 -7.58 -21.67 18.52
CA ASP A 197 -8.39 -22.69 19.22
C ASP A 197 -9.30 -23.53 18.30
N ALA A 198 -9.27 -23.32 16.98
CA ALA A 198 -9.93 -24.24 16.06
C ALA A 198 -9.06 -25.48 15.90
N VAL A 199 -9.22 -26.42 16.83
CA VAL A 199 -8.74 -27.80 16.77
C VAL A 199 -8.90 -28.29 15.34
N VAL A 200 -7.77 -28.35 14.63
CA VAL A 200 -7.64 -29.02 13.34
C VAL A 200 -8.04 -30.47 13.60
N ARG A 201 -9.29 -30.81 13.30
CA ARG A 201 -9.71 -32.20 13.10
C ARG A 201 -8.88 -32.71 11.94
N LYS A 202 -7.77 -33.36 12.28
CA LYS A 202 -6.91 -34.10 11.36
C LYS A 202 -7.81 -35.02 10.55
N SER A 203 -7.99 -34.70 9.27
CA SER A 203 -8.56 -35.61 8.29
C SER A 203 -7.67 -36.84 8.25
N ASP A 204 -8.20 -37.92 8.80
CA ASP A 204 -7.60 -39.24 8.83
C ASP A 204 -7.58 -39.81 7.41
N THR A 205 -6.65 -39.36 6.57
CA THR A 205 -6.33 -40.01 5.29
C THR A 205 -5.07 -40.84 5.45
N ARG A 206 -5.12 -41.79 6.39
CA ARG A 206 -4.15 -42.89 6.47
C ARG A 206 -4.42 -43.88 5.33
N ARG A 207 -3.78 -43.65 4.18
CA ARG A 207 -3.70 -44.64 3.08
C ARG A 207 -3.13 -45.96 3.63
N LYS A 208 -3.99 -46.97 3.78
CA LYS A 208 -3.64 -48.35 4.14
C LYS A 208 -2.82 -48.97 3.00
N ARG A 209 -1.50 -48.94 3.13
CA ARG A 209 -0.55 -49.62 2.23
C ARG A 209 -0.75 -51.13 2.40
N GLY A 210 -1.43 -51.76 1.44
CA GLY A 210 -1.59 -53.21 1.39
C GLY A 210 -0.24 -53.90 1.27
N ARG A 211 0.10 -54.76 2.24
CA ARG A 211 1.21 -55.72 2.13
C ARG A 211 0.82 -56.78 1.08
N ARG A 212 1.56 -56.86 -0.01
CA ARG A 212 1.56 -58.03 -0.89
C ARG A 212 2.26 -59.18 -0.16
N SER A 213 1.52 -60.25 0.11
CA SER A 213 2.05 -61.55 0.51
C SER A 213 2.70 -62.21 -0.72
N THR A 214 4.00 -62.44 -0.66
CA THR A 214 4.72 -63.31 -1.61
C THR A 214 4.57 -64.75 -1.14
N THR A 215 3.83 -65.55 -1.90
CA THR A 215 3.73 -67.00 -1.71
C THR A 215 4.85 -67.67 -2.50
N SER A 216 5.73 -68.39 -1.80
CA SER A 216 6.76 -69.25 -2.39
C SER A 216 6.17 -70.39 -3.22
N LYS A 217 6.86 -70.74 -4.30
CA LYS A 217 7.01 -72.11 -4.78
C LYS A 217 8.45 -72.32 -5.20
#